data_AF-A0A3M1S7V0-F1
#
_entry.id   AF-A0A3M1S7V0-F1
#
_cell.length_a   1.000
_cell.length_b   1.000
_cell.length_c   1.000
_cell.angle_alpha   90.00
_cell.angle_beta   90.00
_cell.angle_gamma   90.00
#
_symmetry.space_group_name_H-M   'P 1'
#
loop_
_entity.id
_entity.type
_entity.pdbx_description
1 polymer ?
#
loop_
_entity_poly.entity_id
_entity_poly.type
_entity_poly.pdbx_seq_one_letter_code
_entity_poly.pdbx_strand_id
1 'polypeptide(L)'
;MDEKDIIKIKSKKHSEYSSKIQQDDKTYYIVTELIEQTPPIVKSTVYLDGAHVETDRITLRAEDTDDPDRVVTEHHKSVVEKVRKRGLTSKKKVKYFRDIKRLIKQGEKEKALELTEKALQDFPDDPYGLSYKGVLLAELGDDPEEGVALCKEAIGGLEKTVPFGSDFFYPFFYLNLGRAYLHAGKKKEAVESLRTGLLYDNDNREIISELRKLGIRRRPILPFLPRSHPINKYLGLLLSRISSRGEG
;
A
#
# COMPACT_ATOMS: atom_id res chain seq x y z
N MET A 1 -2.64 22.11 7.75
CA MET A 1 -1.79 21.08 7.13
C MET A 1 -0.54 21.79 6.68
N ASP A 2 0.60 21.42 7.24
CA ASP A 2 1.86 22.00 6.80
C ASP A 2 2.20 21.42 5.41
N GLU A 3 2.86 22.20 4.57
CA GLU A 3 3.29 21.76 3.23
C GLU A 3 4.21 20.52 3.26
N LYS A 4 4.72 20.17 4.45
CA LYS A 4 5.59 19.03 4.74
C LYS A 4 4.85 17.68 4.80
N ASP A 5 3.53 17.66 4.99
CA ASP A 5 2.74 16.42 5.08
C ASP A 5 2.44 15.82 3.71
N ILE A 6 2.58 16.61 2.64
CA ILE A 6 2.33 16.15 1.28
C ILE A 6 3.63 15.67 0.66
N ILE A 7 3.70 14.39 0.36
CA ILE A 7 4.84 13.81 -0.35
C ILE A 7 4.60 14.02 -1.84
N LYS A 8 5.34 14.98 -2.42
CA LYS A 8 5.34 15.26 -3.85
C LYS A 8 6.37 14.39 -4.56
N ILE A 9 5.92 13.55 -5.49
CA ILE A 9 6.78 12.77 -6.36
C ILE A 9 6.70 13.39 -7.76
N LYS A 10 7.82 13.95 -8.24
CA LYS A 10 7.92 14.50 -9.60
C LYS A 10 8.52 13.44 -10.52
N SER A 11 7.70 12.87 -11.40
CA SER A 11 8.16 12.12 -12.56
C SER A 11 8.44 13.09 -13.72
N LYS A 12 9.21 12.66 -14.73
CA LYS A 12 9.45 13.44 -15.96
C LYS A 12 8.16 13.74 -16.76
N LYS A 13 7.04 13.06 -16.44
CA LYS A 13 5.74 13.22 -17.11
C LYS A 13 4.58 13.64 -16.20
N HIS A 14 4.67 13.47 -14.87
CA HIS A 14 3.53 13.70 -13.98
C HIS A 14 3.98 14.30 -12.63
N SER A 15 3.15 15.18 -12.06
CA SER A 15 3.25 15.58 -10.66
C SER A 15 2.24 14.81 -9.83
N GLU A 16 2.76 14.09 -8.83
CA GLU A 16 1.96 13.26 -7.93
C GLU A 16 2.06 13.78 -6.51
N TYR A 17 0.91 13.79 -5.83
CA TYR A 17 0.79 14.23 -4.46
C TYR A 17 0.20 13.09 -3.65
N SER A 18 0.84 12.72 -2.55
CA SER A 18 0.34 11.69 -1.66
C SER A 18 0.35 12.15 -0.20
N SER A 19 -0.67 11.74 0.54
CA SER A 19 -0.78 11.96 1.97
C SER A 19 -1.21 10.68 2.67
N LYS A 20 -0.59 10.39 3.81
CA LYS A 20 -1.04 9.37 4.77
C LYS A 20 -1.66 10.08 5.96
N ILE A 21 -2.89 9.74 6.32
CA ILE A 21 -3.61 10.32 7.46
C ILE A 21 -3.98 9.20 8.41
N GLN A 22 -3.64 9.35 9.69
CA GLN A 22 -4.11 8.46 10.76
C GLN A 22 -5.22 9.17 11.55
N GLN A 23 -6.39 8.55 11.62
CA GLN A 23 -7.54 9.08 12.37
C GLN A 23 -8.45 7.92 12.79
N ASP A 24 -8.94 7.91 14.03
CA ASP A 24 -9.86 6.89 14.56
C ASP A 24 -9.37 5.43 14.35
N ASP A 25 -8.08 5.17 14.64
CA ASP A 25 -7.39 3.88 14.40
C ASP A 25 -7.37 3.40 12.94
N LYS A 26 -7.71 4.28 11.99
CA LYS A 26 -7.72 4.02 10.56
C LYS A 26 -6.57 4.75 9.88
N THR A 27 -5.99 4.11 8.88
CA THR A 27 -4.99 4.75 8.02
C THR A 27 -5.60 5.06 6.66
N TYR A 28 -5.70 6.34 6.31
CA TYR A 28 -6.10 6.78 4.99
C TYR A 28 -4.86 7.09 4.15
N TYR A 29 -4.84 6.64 2.90
CA TYR A 29 -3.88 7.10 1.90
C TYR A 29 -4.63 7.85 0.83
N ILE A 30 -4.19 9.06 0.51
CA ILE A 30 -4.80 9.88 -0.53
C ILE A 30 -3.73 10.09 -1.57
N VAL A 31 -3.99 9.64 -2.79
CA VAL A 31 -3.10 9.79 -3.94
C VAL A 31 -3.77 10.73 -4.92
N THR A 32 -3.09 11.75 -5.42
CA THR A 32 -3.61 12.69 -6.41
C THR A 32 -2.66 12.78 -7.59
N GLU A 33 -3.24 12.60 -8.79
CA GLU A 33 -2.55 12.48 -10.06
C GLU A 33 -3.13 13.49 -11.07
N LEU A 34 -2.27 14.05 -11.92
CA LEU A 34 -2.66 14.79 -13.12
C LEU A 34 -2.60 13.85 -14.34
N ILE A 35 -3.75 13.61 -14.95
CA ILE A 35 -3.92 12.75 -16.13
C ILE A 35 -3.85 13.63 -17.38
N GLU A 36 -2.79 13.40 -18.19
CA GLU A 36 -2.51 14.10 -19.45
C GLU A 36 -3.41 13.59 -20.60
N GLN A 37 -4.70 13.84 -20.48
CA GLN A 37 -5.69 13.68 -21.55
C GLN A 37 -6.24 15.04 -21.99
N THR A 38 -7.11 15.07 -22.99
CA THR A 38 -7.72 16.32 -23.49
C THR A 38 -9.23 16.31 -23.26
N PRO A 39 -9.79 17.14 -22.37
CA PRO A 39 -9.10 18.06 -21.45
C PRO A 39 -8.43 17.33 -20.26
N PRO A 40 -7.36 17.89 -19.66
CA PRO A 40 -6.64 17.25 -18.55
C PRO A 40 -7.53 17.05 -17.33
N ILE A 41 -7.26 16.01 -16.55
CA ILE A 41 -8.03 15.67 -15.34
C ILE A 41 -7.09 15.58 -14.15
N VAL A 42 -7.44 16.19 -13.03
CA VAL A 42 -6.85 15.87 -11.74
C VAL A 42 -7.76 14.88 -11.03
N LYS A 43 -7.19 13.75 -10.64
CA LYS A 43 -7.90 12.66 -9.98
C LYS A 43 -7.25 12.39 -8.62
N SER A 44 -8.05 12.42 -7.56
CA SER A 44 -7.65 11.97 -6.22
C SER A 44 -8.32 10.65 -5.90
N THR A 45 -7.55 9.69 -5.41
CA THR A 45 -8.05 8.40 -4.97
C THR A 45 -7.75 8.24 -3.49
N VAL A 46 -8.79 7.92 -2.71
CA VAL A 46 -8.72 7.68 -1.28
C VAL A 46 -8.70 6.18 -1.03
N TYR A 47 -7.77 5.74 -0.19
CA TYR A 47 -7.65 4.38 0.31
C TYR A 47 -7.79 4.39 1.83
N LEU A 48 -8.41 3.36 2.39
CA LEU A 48 -8.56 3.15 3.83
C LEU A 48 -8.03 1.77 4.18
N ASP A 49 -6.98 1.75 4.99
CA ASP A 49 -6.20 0.56 5.33
C ASP A 49 -5.77 -0.21 4.08
N GLY A 50 -5.48 0.54 3.01
CA GLY A 50 -5.11 0.02 1.70
C GLY A 50 -6.27 -0.24 0.74
N ALA A 51 -7.50 -0.44 1.22
CA ALA A 51 -8.64 -0.67 0.34
C ALA A 51 -9.03 0.61 -0.40
N HIS A 52 -9.25 0.55 -1.72
CA HIS A 52 -9.83 1.68 -2.47
C HIS A 52 -11.21 2.04 -1.93
N VAL A 53 -11.45 3.34 -1.79
CA VAL A 53 -12.63 3.86 -1.10
C VAL A 53 -13.46 4.78 -1.98
N GLU A 54 -12.81 5.77 -2.58
CA GLU A 54 -13.45 6.84 -3.33
C GLU A 54 -12.45 7.42 -4.32
N THR A 55 -12.97 7.93 -5.43
CA THR A 55 -12.21 8.72 -6.38
C THR A 55 -12.94 10.03 -6.62
N ASP A 56 -12.28 11.15 -6.35
CA ASP A 56 -12.76 12.50 -6.65
C ASP A 56 -11.95 13.05 -7.83
N ARG A 57 -12.59 13.73 -8.78
CA ARG A 57 -11.90 14.23 -9.98
C ARG A 57 -12.42 15.59 -10.41
N ILE A 58 -11.52 16.39 -10.96
CA ILE A 58 -11.82 17.67 -11.60
C ILE A 58 -11.17 17.74 -12.98
N THR A 59 -11.86 18.36 -13.92
CA THR A 59 -11.32 18.65 -15.25
C THR A 59 -10.69 20.04 -15.25
N LEU A 60 -9.45 20.16 -15.73
CA LEU A 60 -8.77 21.45 -15.83
C LEU A 60 -9.41 22.30 -16.93
N ARG A 61 -9.59 23.59 -16.64
CA ARG A 61 -10.00 24.58 -17.64
C ARG A 61 -8.77 25.10 -18.38
N ALA A 62 -8.99 25.79 -19.50
CA ALA A 62 -7.91 26.43 -20.26
C ALA A 62 -7.13 27.47 -19.43
N GLU A 63 -7.77 28.11 -18.46
CA GLU A 63 -7.14 29.04 -17.50
C GLU A 63 -6.27 28.34 -16.45
N ASP A 64 -6.48 27.05 -16.21
CA ASP A 64 -5.76 26.26 -15.21
C ASP A 64 -4.47 25.62 -15.79
N THR A 65 -4.31 25.60 -17.12
CA THR A 65 -3.16 24.93 -17.77
C THR A 65 -1.85 25.69 -17.63
N ASP A 66 -1.89 26.96 -17.23
CA ASP A 66 -0.70 27.79 -17.01
C ASP A 66 0.04 27.40 -15.71
N ASP A 67 -0.69 26.89 -14.70
CA ASP A 67 -0.13 26.36 -13.45
C ASP A 67 -0.94 25.16 -12.93
N PRO A 68 -0.81 23.99 -13.57
CA PRO A 68 -1.55 22.79 -13.18
C PRO A 68 -1.12 22.28 -11.80
N ASP A 69 0.12 22.55 -11.37
CA ASP A 69 0.65 22.13 -10.06
C ASP A 69 -0.12 22.80 -8.90
N ARG A 70 -0.51 24.08 -9.05
CA ARG A 70 -1.38 24.75 -8.07
C ARG A 70 -2.72 24.05 -7.93
N VAL A 71 -3.37 23.75 -9.06
CA VAL A 71 -4.69 23.10 -9.09
C VAL A 71 -4.64 21.69 -8.48
N VAL A 72 -3.60 20.91 -8.80
CA VAL A 72 -3.37 19.58 -8.20
C VAL A 72 -3.21 19.71 -6.68
N THR A 73 -2.44 20.69 -6.21
CA THR A 73 -2.19 20.92 -4.78
C THR A 73 -3.47 21.33 -4.04
N GLU A 74 -4.25 22.25 -4.60
CA GLU A 74 -5.51 22.73 -4.03
C GLU A 74 -6.56 21.62 -3.97
N HIS A 75 -6.68 20.84 -5.04
CA HIS A 75 -7.57 19.67 -5.09
C HIS A 75 -7.16 18.61 -4.06
N HIS A 76 -5.88 18.28 -3.96
CA HIS A 76 -5.37 17.34 -2.96
C HIS A 76 -5.70 17.79 -1.53
N LYS A 77 -5.45 19.06 -1.20
CA LYS A 77 -5.80 19.66 0.11
C LYS A 77 -7.30 19.56 0.39
N SER A 78 -8.14 19.84 -0.61
CA SER A 78 -9.60 19.72 -0.49
C SER A 78 -10.03 18.28 -0.15
N VAL A 79 -9.45 17.28 -0.82
CA VAL A 79 -9.74 15.86 -0.56
C VAL A 79 -9.25 15.41 0.82
N VAL A 80 -8.06 15.85 1.26
CA VAL A 80 -7.57 15.62 2.63
C VAL A 80 -8.56 16.16 3.67
N GLU A 81 -9.04 17.38 3.50
CA GLU A 81 -10.01 17.99 4.41
C GLU A 81 -11.38 17.28 4.37
N LYS A 82 -11.82 16.83 3.19
CA LYS A 82 -13.03 15.99 3.06
C LYS A 82 -12.88 14.69 3.83
N VAL A 83 -11.75 14.00 3.71
CA VAL A 83 -11.47 12.73 4.42
C VAL A 83 -11.49 12.95 5.93
N ARG A 84 -10.80 14.00 6.43
CA ARG A 84 -10.80 14.36 7.86
C ARG A 84 -12.19 14.65 8.42
N LYS A 85 -13.02 15.36 7.65
CA LYS A 85 -14.36 15.81 8.10
C LYS A 85 -15.44 14.73 7.99
N ARG A 86 -15.39 13.87 6.98
CA ARG A 86 -16.53 13.01 6.61
C ARG A 86 -16.24 11.52 6.63
N GLY A 87 -14.98 11.08 6.65
CA GLY A 87 -14.64 9.66 6.53
C GLY A 87 -15.37 9.00 5.36
N LEU A 88 -15.30 9.62 4.18
CA LEU A 88 -16.08 9.17 3.01
C LEU A 88 -15.66 7.77 2.61
N THR A 89 -16.62 6.83 2.52
CA THR A 89 -16.31 5.45 2.17
C THR A 89 -17.38 4.70 1.38
N SER A 90 -16.97 3.92 0.38
CA SER A 90 -17.73 2.74 -0.07
C SER A 90 -17.87 1.78 1.11
N LYS A 91 -18.96 1.97 1.88
CA LYS A 91 -19.19 1.27 3.16
C LYS A 91 -19.08 -0.24 3.02
N LYS A 92 -19.42 -0.80 1.85
CA LYS A 92 -19.39 -2.24 1.58
C LYS A 92 -17.96 -2.78 1.45
N LYS A 93 -17.15 -2.24 0.53
CA LYS A 93 -15.76 -2.69 0.29
C LYS A 93 -14.88 -2.55 1.53
N VAL A 94 -15.00 -1.40 2.19
CA VAL A 94 -14.29 -1.12 3.44
C VAL A 94 -14.71 -2.07 4.55
N LYS A 95 -16.02 -2.39 4.64
CA LYS A 95 -16.50 -3.37 5.62
C LYS A 95 -15.92 -4.75 5.33
N TYR A 96 -15.87 -5.19 4.07
CA TYR A 96 -15.24 -6.48 3.72
C TYR A 96 -13.80 -6.54 4.21
N PHE A 97 -12.93 -5.61 3.82
CA PHE A 97 -11.51 -5.70 4.19
C PHE A 97 -11.26 -5.54 5.69
N ARG A 98 -12.07 -4.71 6.37
CA ARG A 98 -12.02 -4.62 7.83
C ARG A 98 -12.38 -5.95 8.49
N ASP A 99 -13.49 -6.57 8.06
CA ASP A 99 -13.98 -7.82 8.63
C ASP A 99 -13.06 -8.99 8.29
N ILE A 100 -12.51 -9.07 7.07
CA ILE A 100 -11.48 -10.04 6.65
C ILE A 100 -10.25 -9.93 7.55
N LYS A 101 -9.69 -8.71 7.71
CA LYS A 101 -8.53 -8.48 8.56
C LYS A 101 -8.79 -8.86 10.02
N ARG A 102 -10.00 -8.60 10.53
CA ARG A 102 -10.42 -9.03 11.88
C ARG A 102 -10.44 -10.54 12.00
N LEU A 103 -11.05 -11.25 11.04
CA LEU A 103 -11.14 -12.71 11.06
C LEU A 103 -9.75 -13.36 11.00
N ILE A 104 -8.86 -12.86 10.14
CA ILE A 104 -7.46 -13.31 10.08
C ILE A 104 -6.78 -13.13 11.45
N LYS A 105 -6.95 -11.97 12.09
CA LYS A 105 -6.38 -11.69 13.42
C LYS A 105 -6.93 -12.62 14.51
N GLN A 106 -8.18 -13.08 14.37
CA GLN A 106 -8.82 -14.03 15.28
C GLN A 106 -8.44 -15.49 15.00
N GLY A 107 -7.70 -15.77 13.92
CA GLY A 107 -7.38 -17.13 13.48
C GLY A 107 -8.53 -17.83 12.76
N GLU A 108 -9.63 -17.13 12.49
CA GLU A 108 -10.84 -17.63 11.84
C GLU A 108 -10.67 -17.60 10.30
N LYS A 109 -9.68 -18.36 9.82
CA LYS A 109 -9.16 -18.25 8.45
C LYS A 109 -10.15 -18.73 7.40
N GLU A 110 -10.90 -19.79 7.68
CA GLU A 110 -11.92 -20.34 6.77
C GLU A 110 -13.04 -19.31 6.54
N LYS A 111 -13.50 -18.66 7.61
CA LYS A 111 -14.46 -17.54 7.53
C LYS A 111 -13.86 -16.34 6.79
N ALA A 112 -12.57 -16.06 6.99
CA ALA A 112 -11.89 -15.00 6.26
C ALA A 112 -11.83 -15.30 4.76
N LEU A 113 -11.61 -16.57 4.39
CA LEU A 113 -11.57 -17.00 2.99
C LEU A 113 -12.96 -16.85 2.35
N GLU A 114 -14.01 -17.37 2.98
CA GLU A 114 -15.39 -17.22 2.51
C GLU A 114 -15.76 -15.75 2.31
N LEU A 115 -15.42 -14.88 3.27
CA LEU A 115 -15.68 -13.45 3.17
C LEU A 115 -14.86 -12.77 2.07
N THR A 116 -13.63 -13.22 1.84
CA THR A 116 -12.76 -12.72 0.76
C THR A 116 -13.30 -13.12 -0.61
N GLU A 117 -13.79 -14.35 -0.76
CA GLU A 117 -14.43 -14.80 -1.99
C GLU A 117 -15.70 -14.01 -2.29
N LYS A 118 -16.52 -13.75 -1.26
CA LYS A 118 -17.67 -12.85 -1.39
C LYS A 118 -17.27 -11.43 -1.79
N ALA A 119 -16.18 -10.91 -1.23
CA ALA A 119 -15.66 -9.60 -1.63
C ALA A 119 -15.21 -9.59 -3.10
N LEU A 120 -14.59 -10.66 -3.58
CA LEU A 120 -14.18 -10.81 -4.98
C LEU A 120 -15.36 -11.04 -5.94
N GLN A 121 -16.48 -11.61 -5.49
CA GLN A 121 -17.70 -11.62 -6.31
C GLN A 121 -18.22 -10.19 -6.57
N ASP A 122 -18.13 -9.32 -5.56
CA ASP A 122 -18.54 -7.92 -5.69
C ASP A 122 -17.47 -7.05 -6.38
N PHE A 123 -16.18 -7.40 -6.23
CA PHE A 123 -15.02 -6.65 -6.71
C PHE A 123 -13.96 -7.61 -7.33
N PRO A 124 -14.20 -8.17 -8.53
CA PRO A 124 -13.41 -9.28 -9.09
C PRO A 124 -11.91 -9.00 -9.27
N ASP A 125 -11.55 -7.77 -9.66
CA ASP A 125 -10.17 -7.39 -9.95
C ASP A 125 -9.51 -6.64 -8.79
N ASP A 126 -10.07 -6.70 -7.58
CA ASP A 126 -9.50 -5.98 -6.45
C ASP A 126 -8.19 -6.63 -5.96
N PRO A 127 -7.05 -5.91 -6.00
CA PRO A 127 -5.76 -6.48 -5.60
C PRO A 127 -5.76 -6.98 -4.16
N TYR A 128 -6.39 -6.26 -3.22
CA TYR A 128 -6.41 -6.66 -1.81
C TYR A 128 -7.19 -7.96 -1.63
N GLY A 129 -8.33 -8.09 -2.30
CA GLY A 129 -9.12 -9.31 -2.34
C GLY A 129 -8.29 -10.49 -2.85
N LEU A 130 -7.62 -10.32 -3.99
CA LEU A 130 -6.76 -11.36 -4.58
C LEU A 130 -5.59 -11.73 -3.65
N SER A 131 -4.95 -10.75 -3.03
CA SER A 131 -3.85 -10.98 -2.10
C SER A 131 -4.28 -11.70 -0.83
N TYR A 132 -5.43 -11.33 -0.25
CA TYR A 132 -6.00 -12.03 0.91
C TYR A 132 -6.40 -13.45 0.54
N LYS A 133 -7.05 -13.66 -0.62
CA LYS A 133 -7.43 -15.00 -1.09
C LYS A 133 -6.18 -15.85 -1.28
N GLY A 134 -5.15 -15.31 -1.93
CA GLY A 134 -3.90 -16.02 -2.19
C GLY A 134 -3.21 -16.51 -0.91
N VAL A 135 -3.05 -15.65 0.10
CA VAL A 135 -2.42 -16.06 1.35
C VAL A 135 -3.30 -17.04 2.16
N LEU A 136 -4.62 -16.85 2.16
CA LEU A 136 -5.55 -17.74 2.86
C LEU A 136 -5.61 -19.12 2.21
N LEU A 137 -5.66 -19.20 0.88
CA LEU A 137 -5.61 -20.47 0.15
C LEU A 137 -4.28 -21.18 0.37
N ALA A 138 -3.16 -20.46 0.32
CA ALA A 138 -1.87 -21.07 0.59
C ALA A 138 -1.78 -21.64 2.01
N GLU A 139 -2.40 -20.98 2.99
CA GLU A 139 -2.39 -21.41 4.38
C GLU A 139 -3.37 -22.55 4.70
N LEU A 140 -4.52 -22.59 4.04
CA LEU A 140 -5.62 -23.53 4.33
C LEU A 140 -5.69 -24.74 3.39
N GLY A 141 -5.23 -24.59 2.14
CA GLY A 141 -5.52 -25.51 1.05
C GLY A 141 -4.45 -26.55 0.77
N ASP A 142 -4.82 -27.54 -0.05
CA ASP A 142 -3.91 -28.54 -0.60
C ASP A 142 -3.02 -28.00 -1.74
N ASP A 143 -3.35 -26.83 -2.31
CA ASP A 143 -2.65 -26.20 -3.43
C ASP A 143 -2.08 -24.81 -3.05
N PRO A 144 -0.92 -24.76 -2.38
CA PRO A 144 -0.28 -23.51 -2.03
C PRO A 144 0.34 -22.78 -3.24
N GLU A 145 0.51 -23.46 -4.38
CA GLU A 145 0.93 -22.88 -5.65
C GLU A 145 -0.13 -21.93 -6.21
N GLU A 146 -1.42 -22.30 -6.16
CA GLU A 146 -2.53 -21.43 -6.55
C GLU A 146 -2.54 -20.15 -5.70
N GLY A 147 -2.36 -20.28 -4.39
CA GLY A 147 -2.30 -19.14 -3.47
C GLY A 147 -1.15 -18.18 -3.80
N VAL A 148 0.02 -18.70 -4.16
CA VAL A 148 1.15 -17.90 -4.65
C VAL A 148 0.81 -17.18 -5.97
N ALA A 149 0.14 -17.86 -6.90
CA ALA A 149 -0.24 -17.28 -8.18
C ALA A 149 -1.18 -16.07 -8.00
N LEU A 150 -2.20 -16.20 -7.15
CA LEU A 150 -3.11 -15.11 -6.81
C LEU A 150 -2.41 -13.92 -6.15
N CYS A 151 -1.44 -14.17 -5.25
CA CYS A 151 -0.63 -13.09 -4.67
C CYS A 151 0.20 -12.35 -5.71
N LYS A 152 0.73 -13.04 -6.73
CA LYS A 152 1.45 -12.39 -7.85
C LYS A 152 0.49 -11.59 -8.74
N GLU A 153 -0.68 -12.14 -9.02
CA GLU A 153 -1.73 -11.46 -9.77
C GLU A 153 -2.16 -10.17 -9.08
N ALA A 154 -2.36 -10.21 -7.75
CA ALA A 154 -2.66 -9.03 -6.94
C ALA A 154 -1.61 -7.92 -7.12
N ILE A 155 -0.32 -8.26 -7.09
CA ILE A 155 0.77 -7.31 -7.31
C ILE A 155 0.70 -6.71 -8.73
N GLY A 156 0.50 -7.56 -9.75
CA GLY A 156 0.38 -7.09 -11.14
C GLY A 156 -0.90 -6.27 -11.42
N GLY A 157 -1.97 -6.52 -10.67
CA GLY A 157 -3.21 -5.75 -10.72
C GLY A 157 -3.13 -4.42 -9.96
N LEU A 158 -2.24 -4.32 -8.95
CA LEU A 158 -2.06 -3.10 -8.18
C LEU A 158 -1.67 -1.92 -9.07
N GLU A 159 -0.70 -2.09 -9.97
CA GLU A 159 -0.29 -1.01 -10.89
C GLU A 159 -1.41 -0.59 -11.85
N LYS A 160 -2.31 -1.51 -12.21
CA LYS A 160 -3.46 -1.19 -13.09
C LYS A 160 -4.52 -0.38 -12.36
N THR A 161 -4.76 -0.71 -11.10
CA THR A 161 -5.79 -0.07 -10.26
C THR A 161 -5.28 1.19 -9.58
N VAL A 162 -3.98 1.24 -9.34
CA VAL A 162 -3.23 2.28 -8.63
C VAL A 162 -1.95 2.57 -9.43
N PRO A 163 -2.03 3.23 -10.60
CA PRO A 163 -0.87 3.47 -11.46
C PRO A 163 0.21 4.36 -10.82
N PHE A 164 -0.14 5.08 -9.75
CA PHE A 164 0.72 6.04 -9.07
C PHE A 164 0.55 5.91 -7.56
N GLY A 165 1.62 6.07 -6.78
CA GLY A 165 1.60 5.85 -5.34
C GLY A 165 1.34 4.39 -4.91
N SER A 166 1.48 3.41 -5.81
CA SER A 166 1.37 1.98 -5.49
C SER A 166 2.39 1.52 -4.44
N ASP A 167 3.52 2.22 -4.36
CA ASP A 167 4.61 2.03 -3.40
C ASP A 167 4.16 1.91 -1.95
N PHE A 168 3.15 2.69 -1.54
CA PHE A 168 2.61 2.62 -0.17
C PHE A 168 1.99 1.27 0.16
N PHE A 169 1.52 0.56 -0.85
CA PHE A 169 0.75 -0.66 -0.69
C PHE A 169 1.60 -1.91 -0.91
N TYR A 170 2.69 -1.82 -1.68
CA TYR A 170 3.60 -2.94 -1.93
C TYR A 170 4.06 -3.70 -0.68
N PRO A 171 4.38 -3.07 0.48
CA PRO A 171 4.74 -3.81 1.69
C PRO A 171 3.69 -4.85 2.08
N PHE A 172 2.40 -4.52 1.99
CA PHE A 172 1.31 -5.44 2.28
C PHE A 172 1.29 -6.64 1.32
N PHE A 173 1.41 -6.37 0.02
CA PHE A 173 1.37 -7.42 -1.00
C PHE A 173 2.58 -8.35 -0.93
N TYR A 174 3.77 -7.80 -0.76
CA TYR A 174 5.00 -8.59 -0.61
C TYR A 174 5.04 -9.38 0.70
N LEU A 175 4.42 -8.87 1.77
CA LEU A 175 4.23 -9.63 3.00
C LEU A 175 3.36 -10.87 2.76
N ASN A 176 2.21 -10.70 2.10
CA ASN A 176 1.29 -11.80 1.82
C ASN A 176 1.88 -12.80 0.81
N LEU A 177 2.57 -12.33 -0.23
CA LEU A 177 3.30 -13.19 -1.16
C LEU A 177 4.40 -13.97 -0.42
N GLY A 178 5.13 -13.30 0.48
CA GLY A 178 6.13 -13.94 1.34
C GLY A 178 5.53 -15.06 2.19
N ARG A 179 4.39 -14.80 2.85
CA ARG A 179 3.64 -15.81 3.62
C ARG A 179 3.15 -16.96 2.74
N ALA A 180 2.56 -16.67 1.58
CA ALA A 180 2.11 -17.70 0.65
C ALA A 180 3.27 -18.61 0.19
N TYR A 181 4.44 -18.04 -0.13
CA TYR A 181 5.63 -18.83 -0.44
C TYR A 181 6.10 -19.70 0.73
N LEU A 182 5.96 -19.24 1.99
CA LEU A 182 6.30 -20.07 3.15
C LEU A 182 5.38 -21.28 3.25
N HIS A 183 4.08 -21.11 3.05
CA HIS A 183 3.14 -22.23 3.04
C HIS A 183 3.39 -23.18 1.87
N ALA A 184 3.85 -22.66 0.72
CA ALA A 184 4.31 -23.46 -0.42
C ALA A 184 5.70 -24.13 -0.22
N GLY A 185 6.32 -24.02 0.95
CA GLY A 185 7.67 -24.56 1.22
C GLY A 185 8.82 -23.83 0.49
N LYS A 186 8.53 -22.72 -0.20
CA LYS A 186 9.46 -21.94 -1.05
C LYS A 186 10.16 -20.85 -0.23
N LYS A 187 10.98 -21.28 0.73
CA LYS A 187 11.62 -20.38 1.71
C LYS A 187 12.50 -19.30 1.05
N LYS A 188 13.20 -19.58 -0.06
CA LYS A 188 14.09 -18.60 -0.69
C LYS A 188 13.28 -17.45 -1.29
N GLU A 189 12.22 -17.79 -2.01
CA GLU A 189 11.28 -16.89 -2.68
C GLU A 189 10.48 -16.07 -1.65
N ALA A 190 10.11 -16.68 -0.53
CA ALA A 190 9.50 -15.98 0.59
C ALA A 190 10.40 -14.85 1.11
N VAL A 191 11.68 -15.15 1.32
CA VAL A 191 12.66 -14.18 1.84
C VAL A 191 12.93 -13.06 0.85
N GLU A 192 13.02 -13.39 -0.44
CA GLU A 192 13.16 -12.40 -1.50
C GLU A 192 11.97 -11.45 -1.52
N SER A 193 10.75 -11.99 -1.51
CA SER A 193 9.51 -11.20 -1.48
C SER A 193 9.46 -10.27 -0.27
N LEU A 194 9.73 -10.80 0.93
CA LEU A 194 9.76 -9.99 2.15
C LEU A 194 10.84 -8.89 2.10
N ARG A 195 12.01 -9.17 1.52
CA ARG A 195 13.04 -8.13 1.33
C ARG A 195 12.59 -7.06 0.34
N THR A 196 11.93 -7.45 -0.74
CA THR A 196 11.35 -6.50 -1.71
C THR A 196 10.33 -5.60 -1.03
N GLY A 197 9.47 -6.12 -0.17
CA GLY A 197 8.55 -5.30 0.64
C GLY A 197 9.26 -4.27 1.53
N LEU A 198 10.42 -4.61 2.11
CA LEU A 198 11.23 -3.65 2.89
C LEU A 198 11.91 -2.57 2.05
N LEU A 199 12.02 -2.73 0.72
CA LEU A 199 12.50 -1.65 -0.15
C LEU A 199 11.49 -0.48 -0.19
N TYR A 200 10.20 -0.78 -0.05
CA TYR A 200 9.11 0.20 -0.04
C TYR A 200 8.81 0.74 1.36
N ASP A 201 8.83 -0.12 2.39
CA ASP A 201 8.71 0.28 3.79
C ASP A 201 9.76 -0.43 4.65
N ASN A 202 10.87 0.28 4.84
CA ASN A 202 12.03 -0.20 5.58
C ASN A 202 11.69 -0.59 7.03
N ASP A 203 10.72 0.07 7.66
CA ASP A 203 10.41 -0.12 9.08
C ASP A 203 9.11 -0.91 9.30
N ASN A 204 8.63 -1.59 8.25
CA ASN A 204 7.47 -2.46 8.31
C ASN A 204 7.65 -3.57 9.36
N ARG A 205 6.98 -3.41 10.50
CA ARG A 205 7.15 -4.30 11.66
C ARG A 205 6.72 -5.74 11.38
N GLU A 206 5.69 -5.92 10.56
CA GLU A 206 5.18 -7.26 10.21
C GLU A 206 6.19 -8.03 9.36
N ILE A 207 6.72 -7.41 8.30
CA ILE A 207 7.75 -8.03 7.45
C ILE A 207 9.02 -8.33 8.26
N ILE A 208 9.46 -7.38 9.10
CA ILE A 208 10.62 -7.58 9.97
C ILE A 208 10.39 -8.76 10.93
N SER A 209 9.19 -8.87 11.50
CA SER A 209 8.82 -9.98 12.37
C SER A 209 8.85 -11.32 11.62
N GLU A 210 8.31 -11.36 10.40
CA GLU A 210 8.27 -12.58 9.59
C GLU A 210 9.69 -13.06 9.24
N LEU A 211 10.57 -12.16 8.79
CA LEU A 211 11.98 -12.49 8.54
C LEU A 211 12.70 -12.99 9.80
N ARG A 212 12.41 -12.42 10.98
CA ARG A 212 12.99 -12.88 12.26
C ARG A 212 12.57 -14.31 12.60
N LYS A 213 11.29 -14.67 12.40
CA LYS A 213 10.81 -16.06 12.61
C LYS A 213 11.58 -17.06 11.74
N LEU A 214 12.03 -16.65 10.55
CA LEU A 214 12.83 -17.47 9.65
C LEU A 214 14.33 -17.55 10.01
N GLY A 215 14.75 -16.92 11.11
CA GLY A 215 16.15 -16.81 11.54
C GLY A 215 16.94 -15.74 10.78
N ILE A 216 16.28 -14.90 9.99
CA ILE A 216 16.93 -13.94 9.10
C ILE A 216 16.99 -12.58 9.79
N ARG A 217 18.23 -12.10 9.98
CA ARG A 217 18.48 -10.77 10.48
C ARG A 217 18.41 -9.75 9.35
N ARG A 218 17.85 -8.56 9.64
CA ARG A 218 17.79 -7.43 8.70
C ARG A 218 19.20 -7.11 8.19
N ARG A 219 19.39 -7.18 6.87
CA ARG A 219 20.66 -6.82 6.25
C ARG A 219 20.89 -5.31 6.42
N PRO A 220 22.13 -4.87 6.65
CA PRO A 220 22.45 -3.45 6.64
C PRO A 220 22.11 -2.81 5.27
N ILE A 221 21.76 -1.53 5.28
CA ILE A 221 21.36 -0.75 4.09
C ILE A 221 22.47 -0.80 3.03
N LEU A 222 23.71 -0.65 3.49
CA LEU A 222 24.90 -0.91 2.68
C LEU A 222 25.52 -2.24 3.15
N PRO A 223 25.28 -3.36 2.44
CA PRO A 223 25.74 -4.68 2.87
C PRO A 223 27.26 -4.85 2.83
N PHE A 224 27.97 -3.96 2.11
CA PHE A 224 29.43 -3.91 2.06
C PHE A 224 30.07 -3.18 3.26
N LEU A 225 29.28 -2.51 4.10
CA LEU A 225 29.77 -1.85 5.30
C LEU A 225 29.40 -2.63 6.57
N PRO A 226 30.33 -2.81 7.53
CA PRO A 226 30.02 -3.38 8.83
C PRO A 226 28.87 -2.64 9.53
N ARG A 227 28.13 -3.35 10.38
CA ARG A 227 26.96 -2.79 11.09
C ARG A 227 27.32 -1.63 12.04
N SER A 228 28.54 -1.60 12.56
CA SER A 228 29.07 -0.51 13.39
C SER A 228 29.56 0.70 12.58
N HIS A 229 29.56 0.61 11.24
CA HIS A 229 30.09 1.66 10.40
C HIS A 229 29.23 2.93 10.52
N PRO A 230 29.83 4.09 10.84
CA PRO A 230 29.12 5.34 11.08
C PRO A 230 28.15 5.71 9.94
N ILE A 231 28.55 5.48 8.68
CA ILE A 231 27.70 5.74 7.50
C ILE A 231 26.43 4.88 7.49
N ASN A 232 26.55 3.59 7.82
CA ASN A 232 25.41 2.66 7.85
C ASN A 232 24.47 2.98 9.03
N LYS A 233 25.05 3.44 10.15
CA LYS A 233 24.31 3.94 11.32
C LYS A 233 23.59 5.27 11.01
N TYR A 234 24.27 6.19 10.34
CA TYR A 234 23.70 7.49 9.96
C TYR A 234 22.64 7.37 8.88
N LEU A 235 22.80 6.49 7.88
CA LEU A 235 21.77 6.22 6.88
C LEU A 235 20.53 5.58 7.52
N GLY A 236 20.71 4.65 8.45
CA GLY A 236 19.60 4.12 9.25
C GLY A 236 18.92 5.17 10.12
N LEU A 237 19.68 6.09 10.73
CA LEU A 237 19.15 7.21 11.52
C LEU A 237 18.49 8.29 10.66
N LEU A 238 18.99 8.56 9.46
CA LEU A 238 18.41 9.50 8.50
C LEU A 238 17.09 8.96 7.95
N LEU A 239 17.05 7.69 7.51
CA LEU A 239 15.82 7.06 7.03
C LEU A 239 14.76 6.95 8.14
N SER A 240 15.16 6.60 9.37
CA SER A 240 14.22 6.56 10.50
C SER A 240 13.78 7.96 10.97
N ARG A 241 14.61 9.01 10.84
CA ARG A 241 14.21 10.41 11.10
C ARG A 241 13.33 10.99 10.02
N ILE A 242 13.47 10.54 8.77
CA ILE A 242 12.58 10.89 7.67
C ILE A 242 11.22 10.18 7.87
N SER A 243 11.22 8.95 8.38
CA SER A 243 9.99 8.21 8.72
C SER A 243 9.30 8.73 9.99
N SER A 244 10.05 9.17 11.01
CA SER A 244 9.50 9.70 12.28
C SER A 244 9.20 11.21 12.30
N ARG A 245 9.65 11.97 11.30
CA ARG A 245 9.18 13.37 11.08
C ARG A 245 7.85 13.44 10.32
N GLY A 246 7.27 12.29 9.95
CA GLY A 246 5.91 12.16 9.42
C GLY A 246 4.88 11.66 10.44
N GLU A 247 5.23 11.59 11.73
CA GLU A 247 4.33 11.21 12.83
C GLU A 247 4.39 12.21 14.02
N GLY A 248 4.62 13.49 13.75
CA GLY A 248 4.61 14.56 14.77
C GLY A 248 3.63 15.66 14.42
#